data_AF-A0AAD4BGD1-F1
#
_entry.id   AF-A0AAD4BGD1-F1
#
_cell.length_a   1.000
_cell.length_b   1.000
_cell.length_c   1.000
_cell.angle_alpha   90.00
_cell.angle_beta   90.00
_cell.angle_gamma   90.00
#
_symmetry.space_group_name_H-M   'P 1'
#
loop_
_entity.id
_entity.type
_entity.pdbx_description
1 polymer ?
#
loop_
_entity_poly.entity_id
_entity_poly.type
_entity_poly.pdbx_seq_one_letter_code
_entity_poly.pdbx_strand_id
1 'polypeptide(L)'
;MHTNHGLPIDDNFYIWDYRYYDRLYVERNLDFDDFLVKKYFPVSVVVPAVLDIYQNLLGVKFVEITGDARDVWHLEAQQFAVWEMDAKDESGFIGYCYLDLFPREGKYSHAAVWGLHPGYELPEGKRQHPLIAIVANLAKLTPERPALMRHDDVTTFFHEMGHV
;
A
#
# COMPACT_ATOMS: atom_id res chain seq x y z
N MET A 1 0.99 -2.31 33.92
CA MET A 1 -0.33 -2.35 33.24
C MET A 1 -1.37 -3.02 34.13
N HIS A 2 -1.18 -4.29 34.48
CA HIS A 2 -2.13 -5.01 35.34
C HIS A 2 -2.40 -4.27 36.65
N THR A 3 -1.35 -3.80 37.34
CA THR A 3 -1.48 -2.96 38.54
C THR A 3 -2.21 -1.64 38.30
N ASN A 4 -1.97 -0.98 37.15
CA ASN A 4 -2.59 0.31 36.81
C ASN A 4 -4.05 0.17 36.34
N HIS A 5 -4.46 -1.03 35.94
CA HIS A 5 -5.82 -1.35 35.48
C HIS A 5 -6.57 -2.30 36.43
N GLY A 6 -6.00 -2.61 37.61
CA GLY A 6 -6.59 -3.52 38.58
C GLY A 6 -6.74 -4.98 38.09
N LEU A 7 -5.96 -5.39 37.08
CA LEU A 7 -5.97 -6.76 36.58
C LEU A 7 -5.05 -7.65 37.44
N PRO A 8 -5.39 -8.94 37.61
CA PRO A 8 -4.54 -9.88 38.34
C PRO A 8 -3.18 -10.07 37.64
N ILE A 9 -2.11 -10.20 38.43
CA ILE A 9 -0.76 -10.53 37.95
C ILE A 9 -0.49 -11.98 38.32
N ASP A 10 -0.08 -12.78 37.34
CA ASP A 10 0.21 -14.21 37.50
C ASP A 10 1.67 -14.56 37.18
N ASP A 11 2.54 -13.56 37.05
CA ASP A 11 4.00 -13.64 36.78
C ASP A 11 4.41 -14.43 35.53
N ASN A 12 3.49 -14.67 34.60
CA ASN A 12 3.76 -15.32 33.32
C ASN A 12 3.88 -14.30 32.18
N PHE A 13 4.65 -14.66 31.14
CA PHE A 13 4.74 -13.89 29.91
C PHE A 13 4.10 -14.69 28.77
N TYR A 14 2.98 -14.19 28.26
CA TYR A 14 2.21 -14.87 27.23
C TYR A 14 2.42 -14.27 25.85
N ILE A 15 2.02 -15.01 24.82
CA ILE A 15 2.18 -14.57 23.42
C ILE A 15 1.43 -13.25 23.12
N TRP A 16 0.30 -12.99 23.77
CA TRP A 16 -0.46 -11.74 23.61
C TRP A 16 0.19 -10.55 24.33
N ASP A 17 1.10 -10.79 25.28
CA ASP A 17 1.84 -9.74 25.98
C ASP A 17 2.99 -9.19 25.12
N TYR A 18 3.53 -10.03 24.23
CA TYR A 18 4.73 -9.72 23.45
C TYR A 18 4.67 -8.36 22.76
N ARG A 19 3.66 -8.13 21.90
CA ARG A 19 3.58 -6.88 21.11
C ARG A 19 3.43 -5.64 21.97
N TYR A 20 2.80 -5.76 23.14
CA TYR A 20 2.65 -4.65 24.06
C TYR A 20 3.98 -4.27 24.71
N TYR A 21 4.71 -5.26 25.25
CA TYR A 21 5.99 -5.01 25.91
C TYR A 21 7.12 -4.67 24.92
N ASP A 22 7.07 -5.21 23.70
CA ASP A 22 7.96 -4.83 22.59
C ASP A 22 7.83 -3.33 22.25
N ARG A 23 6.59 -2.83 22.09
CA ARG A 23 6.34 -1.40 21.91
C ARG A 23 6.89 -0.56 23.06
N LEU A 24 6.65 -0.96 24.32
CA LEU A 24 7.17 -0.24 25.49
C LEU A 24 8.69 -0.24 25.54
N TYR A 25 9.32 -1.35 25.13
CA TYR A 25 10.76 -1.44 25.04
C TYR A 25 11.32 -0.44 24.02
N VAL A 26 10.73 -0.39 22.82
CA VAL A 26 11.09 0.59 21.78
C VAL A 26 10.91 2.02 22.27
N GLU A 27 9.73 2.35 22.82
CA GLU A 27 9.43 3.70 23.33
C GLU A 27 10.45 4.16 24.38
N ARG A 28 10.82 3.28 25.32
CA ARG A 28 11.72 3.65 26.44
C ARG A 28 13.19 3.66 26.08
N ASN A 29 13.63 2.76 25.21
CA ASN A 29 15.07 2.60 24.91
C ASN A 29 15.51 3.38 23.68
N LEU A 30 14.59 3.70 22.76
CA LEU A 30 14.88 4.42 21.52
C LEU A 30 14.26 5.83 21.45
N ASP A 31 13.51 6.25 22.48
CA ASP A 31 12.76 7.51 22.50
C ASP A 31 11.87 7.68 21.25
N PHE A 32 11.23 6.58 20.85
CA PHE A 32 10.48 6.48 19.59
C PHE A 32 9.00 6.19 19.85
N ASP A 33 8.14 7.14 19.48
CA ASP A 33 6.68 7.00 19.55
C ASP A 33 6.06 6.87 18.14
N ASP A 34 5.70 5.64 17.76
CA ASP A 34 5.03 5.34 16.49
C ASP A 34 3.69 6.09 16.32
N PHE A 35 2.97 6.38 17.42
CA PHE A 35 1.72 7.14 17.36
C PHE A 35 1.94 8.62 17.06
N LEU A 36 3.09 9.18 17.42
CA LEU A 36 3.49 10.52 17.03
C LEU A 36 3.97 10.54 15.57
N VAL A 37 4.81 9.57 15.20
CA VAL A 37 5.42 9.46 13.87
C VAL A 37 4.37 9.28 12.77
N LYS A 38 3.34 8.45 12.97
CA LYS A 38 2.29 8.23 11.95
C LYS A 38 1.55 9.51 11.53
N LYS A 39 1.58 10.58 12.34
CA LYS A 39 0.97 11.87 11.98
C LYS A 39 1.66 12.53 10.78
N TYR A 40 2.90 12.16 10.50
CA TYR A 40 3.68 12.62 9.36
C TYR A 40 3.48 11.76 8.10
N PHE A 41 2.70 10.68 8.21
CA PHE A 41 2.38 9.77 7.09
C PHE A 41 0.88 9.73 6.78
N PRO A 42 0.24 10.86 6.37
CA PRO A 42 -1.11 10.79 5.81
C PRO A 42 -1.13 9.94 4.53
N VAL A 43 -2.11 9.02 4.41
CA VAL A 43 -2.27 8.16 3.22
C VAL A 43 -2.33 8.99 1.93
N SER A 44 -3.03 10.11 1.97
CA SER A 44 -3.18 11.05 0.83
C SER A 44 -1.87 11.70 0.39
N VAL A 45 -0.82 11.65 1.22
CA VAL A 45 0.52 12.17 0.91
C VAL A 45 1.46 11.04 0.56
N VAL A 46 1.43 9.94 1.32
CA VAL A 46 2.36 8.82 1.14
C VAL A 46 2.11 8.09 -0.18
N VAL A 47 0.87 7.78 -0.52
CA VAL A 47 0.56 7.03 -1.75
C VAL A 47 1.10 7.74 -3.01
N PRO A 48 0.76 9.02 -3.28
CA PRO A 48 1.32 9.71 -4.43
C PRO A 48 2.84 9.88 -4.34
N ALA A 49 3.41 10.12 -3.15
CA ALA A 49 4.86 10.25 -3.00
C ALA A 49 5.62 8.95 -3.34
N VAL A 50 5.08 7.79 -2.95
CA VAL A 50 5.67 6.50 -3.31
C VAL A 50 5.57 6.26 -4.82
N LEU A 51 4.41 6.55 -5.44
CA LEU A 51 4.27 6.50 -6.89
C LEU A 51 5.32 7.40 -7.57
N ASP A 52 5.48 8.64 -7.12
CA ASP A 52 6.49 9.57 -7.64
C ASP A 52 7.92 9.06 -7.50
N ILE A 53 8.26 8.40 -6.37
CA ILE A 53 9.57 7.78 -6.20
C ILE A 53 9.79 6.70 -7.26
N TYR A 54 8.81 5.82 -7.49
CA TYR A 54 8.91 4.76 -8.51
C TYR A 54 8.96 5.33 -9.93
N GLN A 55 8.18 6.37 -10.24
CA GLN A 55 8.21 7.06 -11.54
C GLN A 55 9.63 7.56 -11.85
N ASN A 56 10.24 8.27 -10.91
CA ASN A 56 11.58 8.83 -11.07
C ASN A 56 12.66 7.74 -11.11
N LEU A 57 12.56 6.72 -10.26
CA LEU A 57 13.55 5.66 -10.16
C LEU A 57 13.55 4.77 -11.41
N LEU A 58 12.37 4.43 -11.93
CA LEU A 58 12.23 3.49 -13.05
C LEU A 58 12.09 4.16 -14.41
N GLY A 59 11.94 5.49 -14.46
CA GLY A 59 11.69 6.21 -15.70
C GLY A 59 10.33 5.84 -16.31
N VAL A 60 9.31 5.72 -15.47
CA VAL A 60 7.92 5.42 -15.88
C VAL A 60 6.98 6.53 -15.42
N LYS A 61 5.77 6.57 -15.97
CA LYS A 61 4.68 7.43 -15.48
C LYS A 61 3.39 6.64 -15.29
N PHE A 62 2.74 6.87 -14.16
CA PHE A 62 1.42 6.33 -13.83
C PHE A 62 0.37 7.38 -14.20
N VAL A 63 -0.52 7.04 -15.14
CA VAL A 63 -1.61 7.91 -15.58
C VAL A 63 -2.92 7.31 -15.09
N GLU A 64 -3.58 7.97 -14.14
CA GLU A 64 -4.85 7.50 -13.59
C GLU A 64 -5.95 7.52 -14.66
N ILE A 65 -6.67 6.41 -14.79
CA ILE A 65 -7.85 6.28 -15.63
C ILE A 65 -9.07 6.60 -14.79
N THR A 66 -9.82 7.62 -15.21
CA THR A 66 -10.97 8.16 -14.48
C THR A 66 -12.22 8.24 -15.36
N GLY A 67 -13.38 8.53 -14.77
CA GLY A 67 -14.65 8.68 -15.50
C GLY A 67 -15.16 7.37 -16.10
N ASP A 68 -15.85 7.46 -17.24
CA ASP A 68 -16.50 6.32 -17.89
C ASP A 68 -15.52 5.29 -18.47
N ALA A 69 -14.25 5.67 -18.66
CA ALA A 69 -13.21 4.76 -19.13
C ALA A 69 -12.64 3.87 -18.03
N ARG A 70 -12.95 4.16 -16.76
CA ARG A 70 -12.48 3.41 -15.60
C ARG A 70 -13.25 2.09 -15.48
N ASP A 71 -12.52 0.98 -15.50
CA ASP A 71 -13.07 -0.37 -15.34
C ASP A 71 -12.46 -1.06 -14.12
N VAL A 72 -13.21 -1.06 -13.02
CA VAL A 72 -12.76 -1.53 -11.70
C VAL A 72 -13.83 -2.35 -10.99
N TRP A 73 -13.41 -3.29 -10.15
CA TRP A 73 -14.31 -4.10 -9.34
C TRP A 73 -14.90 -3.37 -8.12
N HIS A 74 -14.35 -2.21 -7.75
CA HIS A 74 -14.82 -1.44 -6.60
C HIS A 74 -14.61 0.07 -6.78
N LEU A 75 -15.54 0.88 -6.25
CA LEU A 75 -15.52 2.34 -6.35
C LEU A 75 -14.30 3.02 -5.72
N GLU A 76 -13.58 2.32 -4.83
CA GLU A 76 -12.36 2.82 -4.19
C GLU A 76 -11.07 2.24 -4.79
N ALA A 77 -11.18 1.33 -5.77
CA ALA A 77 -10.02 0.83 -6.50
C ALA A 77 -9.62 1.82 -7.60
N GLN A 78 -8.35 2.16 -7.71
CA GLN A 78 -7.84 3.05 -8.75
C GLN A 78 -7.23 2.22 -9.88
N GLN A 79 -7.31 2.74 -11.11
CA GLN A 79 -6.74 2.11 -12.30
C GLN A 79 -5.73 3.07 -12.92
N PHE A 80 -4.56 2.57 -13.29
CA PHE A 80 -3.51 3.35 -13.93
C PHE A 80 -3.04 2.68 -15.22
N ALA A 81 -2.85 3.50 -16.26
CA ALA A 81 -2.02 3.15 -17.40
C ALA A 81 -0.57 3.53 -17.09
N VAL A 82 0.35 2.59 -17.30
CA VAL A 82 1.78 2.77 -17.06
C VAL A 82 2.50 2.92 -18.40
N TRP A 83 3.30 3.96 -18.48
CA TRP A 83 4.03 4.33 -19.70
C TRP A 83 5.50 4.57 -19.36
N GLU A 84 6.39 4.45 -20.34
CA GLU A 84 7.71 5.06 -20.24
C GLU A 84 7.57 6.57 -20.01
N MET A 85 8.47 7.14 -19.21
CA MET A 85 8.44 8.57 -18.85
C MET A 85 8.35 9.45 -20.10
N ASP A 86 9.24 9.19 -21.05
CA ASP A 86 9.38 9.96 -22.29
C ASP A 86 8.52 9.43 -23.45
N ALA A 87 7.55 8.54 -23.17
CA ALA A 87 6.66 7.98 -24.19
C ALA A 87 5.95 9.09 -24.99
N LYS A 88 6.11 9.04 -26.33
CA LYS A 88 5.53 9.99 -27.29
C LYS A 88 4.33 9.41 -28.04
N ASP A 89 4.21 8.09 -28.07
CA ASP A 89 3.18 7.33 -28.74
C ASP A 89 2.94 5.99 -28.01
N GLU A 90 2.10 5.13 -28.60
CA GLU A 90 1.69 3.83 -28.06
C GLU A 90 2.85 2.85 -27.84
N SER A 91 3.99 3.03 -28.51
CA SER A 91 5.14 2.13 -28.37
C SER A 91 5.78 2.20 -26.97
N GLY A 92 5.59 3.32 -26.26
CA GLY A 92 6.04 3.49 -24.87
C GLY A 92 5.04 2.98 -23.83
N PHE A 93 3.94 2.33 -24.23
CA PHE A 93 3.01 1.73 -23.28
C PHE A 93 3.65 0.51 -22.59
N ILE A 94 3.56 0.44 -21.27
CA ILE A 94 4.16 -0.65 -20.48
C ILE A 94 3.09 -1.66 -20.09
N GLY A 95 1.98 -1.19 -19.51
CA GLY A 95 0.90 -2.04 -19.04
C GLY A 95 -0.05 -1.28 -18.12
N TYR A 96 -0.84 -2.03 -17.35
CA TYR A 96 -1.83 -1.46 -16.45
C TYR A 96 -1.61 -1.97 -15.03
N CYS A 97 -1.90 -1.13 -14.04
CA CYS A 97 -1.97 -1.55 -12.66
C CYS A 97 -3.21 -1.02 -11.94
N TYR A 98 -3.69 -1.78 -10.96
CA TYR A 98 -4.78 -1.39 -10.08
C TYR A 98 -4.30 -1.23 -8.64
N LEU A 99 -4.74 -0.16 -7.99
CA LEU A 99 -4.49 0.10 -6.58
C LEU A 99 -5.79 -0.07 -5.78
N ASP A 100 -5.90 -1.14 -5.00
CA ASP A 100 -7.03 -1.37 -4.09
C ASP A 100 -6.53 -1.33 -2.64
N LEU A 101 -6.49 -0.13 -2.06
CA LEU A 101 -5.71 0.13 -0.84
C LEU A 101 -6.52 0.15 0.45
N PHE A 102 -7.85 0.19 0.40
CA PHE A 102 -8.68 0.39 1.61
C PHE A 102 -9.43 -0.87 2.04
N PRO A 103 -9.55 -1.12 3.35
CA PRO A 103 -10.25 -2.28 3.87
C PRO A 103 -11.75 -2.19 3.62
N ARG A 104 -12.37 -3.34 3.35
CA ARG A 104 -13.83 -3.52 3.27
C ARG A 104 -14.19 -4.97 3.56
N GLU A 105 -15.45 -5.21 3.89
CA GLU A 105 -15.96 -6.56 4.16
C GLU A 105 -15.71 -7.49 2.95
N GLY A 106 -15.27 -8.71 3.22
CA GLY A 106 -14.99 -9.73 2.20
C GLY A 106 -13.70 -9.51 1.38
N LYS A 107 -12.97 -8.41 1.57
CA LYS A 107 -11.68 -8.16 0.91
C LYS A 107 -10.55 -8.97 1.56
N TYR A 108 -9.57 -9.38 0.76
CA TYR A 108 -8.32 -9.96 1.27
C TYR A 108 -7.65 -9.03 2.29
N SER A 109 -7.27 -9.58 3.45
CA SER A 109 -6.92 -8.81 4.65
C SER A 109 -5.44 -8.43 4.79
N HIS A 110 -4.56 -8.97 3.95
CA HIS A 110 -3.12 -8.64 3.96
C HIS A 110 -2.75 -7.77 2.75
N ALA A 111 -1.52 -7.26 2.74
CA ALA A 111 -0.94 -6.63 1.58
C ALA A 111 -0.38 -7.72 0.63
N ALA A 112 -0.65 -7.60 -0.68
CA ALA A 112 -0.15 -8.50 -1.70
C ALA A 112 -0.32 -7.92 -3.12
N VAL A 113 0.38 -8.52 -4.08
CA VAL A 113 0.28 -8.22 -5.51
C VAL A 113 -0.14 -9.45 -6.31
N TRP A 114 -1.07 -9.27 -7.24
CA TRP A 114 -1.51 -10.29 -8.20
C TRP A 114 -1.20 -9.88 -9.62
N GLY A 115 -0.47 -10.72 -10.35
CA GLY A 115 -0.44 -10.66 -11.81
C GLY A 115 -1.75 -11.20 -12.38
N LEU A 116 -2.58 -10.33 -12.96
CA LEU A 116 -3.87 -10.69 -13.57
C LEU A 116 -3.68 -11.14 -15.03
N HIS A 117 -2.84 -10.44 -15.78
CA HIS A 117 -2.39 -10.86 -17.10
C HIS A 117 -0.86 -10.76 -17.17
N PRO A 118 -0.18 -11.82 -17.66
CA PRO A 118 1.26 -11.77 -17.87
C PRO A 118 1.60 -10.95 -19.12
N GLY A 119 2.77 -10.30 -19.11
CA GLY A 119 3.36 -9.71 -20.32
C GLY A 119 4.12 -10.76 -21.12
N TYR A 120 3.85 -10.88 -22.42
CA TYR A 120 4.55 -11.80 -23.32
C TYR A 120 4.38 -11.39 -24.79
N GLU A 121 5.18 -11.99 -25.68
CA GLU A 121 5.05 -11.81 -27.12
C GLU A 121 4.04 -12.79 -27.72
N LEU A 122 3.12 -12.26 -28.52
CA LEU A 122 2.17 -13.05 -29.30
C LEU A 122 2.85 -13.58 -30.58
N PRO A 123 2.35 -14.68 -31.18
CA PRO A 123 2.93 -15.27 -32.40
C PRO A 123 3.02 -14.31 -33.59
N GLU A 124 2.18 -13.28 -33.64
CA GLU A 124 2.17 -12.24 -34.69
C GLU A 124 3.22 -11.13 -34.47
N GLY A 125 4.07 -11.24 -33.44
CA GLY A 125 5.05 -10.22 -33.06
C GLY A 125 4.46 -9.02 -32.31
N LYS A 126 3.17 -9.08 -31.93
CA LYS A 126 2.52 -8.10 -31.06
C LYS A 126 2.83 -8.39 -29.59
N ARG A 127 2.86 -7.35 -28.75
CA ARG A 127 3.05 -7.50 -27.31
C ARG A 127 1.72 -7.58 -26.57
N GLN A 128 1.55 -8.59 -25.75
CA GLN A 128 0.55 -8.59 -24.67
C GLN A 128 1.16 -7.83 -23.49
N HIS A 129 0.47 -6.78 -23.03
CA HIS A 129 0.92 -6.00 -21.88
C HIS A 129 0.43 -6.61 -20.56
N PRO A 130 1.23 -6.53 -19.49
CA PRO A 130 0.83 -7.02 -18.18
C PRO A 130 -0.31 -6.18 -17.58
N LEU A 131 -1.12 -6.85 -16.75
CA LEU A 131 -2.13 -6.24 -15.89
C LEU A 131 -1.90 -6.76 -14.47
N ILE A 132 -1.70 -5.87 -13.51
CA ILE A 132 -1.35 -6.23 -12.14
C ILE A 132 -2.30 -5.52 -11.16
N ALA A 133 -2.56 -6.12 -10.00
CA ALA A 133 -3.31 -5.48 -8.92
C ALA A 133 -2.53 -5.55 -7.60
N ILE A 134 -2.31 -4.40 -6.97
CA ILE A 134 -1.89 -4.31 -5.58
C ILE A 134 -3.12 -4.18 -4.69
N VAL A 135 -3.19 -5.05 -3.68
CA VAL A 135 -4.24 -5.03 -2.66
C VAL A 135 -3.60 -4.80 -1.31
N ALA A 136 -4.09 -3.80 -0.58
CA ALA A 136 -3.63 -3.47 0.77
C ALA A 136 -4.80 -3.03 1.66
N ASN A 137 -4.54 -2.79 2.94
CA ASN A 137 -5.56 -2.39 3.92
C ASN A 137 -5.10 -1.17 4.73
N LEU A 138 -4.75 -0.10 4.02
CA LEU A 138 -4.33 1.17 4.58
C LEU A 138 -5.46 1.85 5.35
N ALA A 139 -5.09 2.69 6.32
CA ALA A 139 -6.05 3.45 7.10
C ALA A 139 -6.99 4.27 6.20
N LYS A 140 -8.30 4.13 6.43
CA LYS A 140 -9.33 4.89 5.70
C LYS A 140 -9.69 6.16 6.47
N LEU A 141 -9.97 7.24 5.73
CA LEU A 141 -10.44 8.49 6.31
C LEU A 141 -11.85 8.27 6.87
N THR A 142 -12.08 8.66 8.14
CA THR A 142 -13.42 8.80 8.71
C THR A 142 -13.64 10.25 9.13
N PRO A 143 -14.90 10.71 9.30
CA PRO A 143 -15.16 12.07 9.76
C PRO A 143 -14.43 12.43 11.08
N GLU A 144 -14.15 11.42 11.91
CA GLU A 144 -13.54 11.57 13.23
C GLU A 144 -12.02 11.34 13.23
N ARG A 145 -11.46 10.69 12.20
CA ARG A 145 -10.05 10.25 12.20
C ARG A 145 -9.40 10.39 10.82
N PRO A 146 -8.25 11.09 10.73
CA PRO A 146 -7.47 11.13 9.50
C PRO A 146 -6.91 9.75 9.13
N ALA A 147 -6.79 9.49 7.83
CA ALA A 147 -6.11 8.32 7.28
C ALA A 147 -4.59 8.45 7.47
N LEU A 148 -4.06 7.85 8.54
CA LEU A 148 -2.63 7.89 8.88
C LEU A 148 -2.02 6.49 8.83
N MET A 149 -0.83 6.38 8.25
CA MET A 149 -0.06 5.14 8.13
C MET A 149 0.98 5.05 9.26
N ARG A 150 1.13 3.88 9.87
CA ARG A 150 2.34 3.60 10.66
C ARG A 150 3.53 3.45 9.72
N HIS A 151 4.74 3.57 10.25
CA HIS A 151 5.95 3.38 9.44
C HIS A 151 5.98 1.99 8.76
N ASP A 152 5.53 0.95 9.46
CA ASP A 152 5.47 -0.40 8.91
C ASP A 152 4.47 -0.52 7.75
N ASP A 153 3.36 0.23 7.78
CA ASP A 153 2.40 0.28 6.66
C ASP A 153 3.05 0.95 5.43
N VAL A 154 3.86 1.99 5.64
CA VAL A 154 4.62 2.68 4.57
C VAL A 154 5.63 1.72 3.95
N THR A 155 6.39 1.01 4.79
CA THR A 155 7.38 0.02 4.34
C THR A 155 6.71 -1.12 3.58
N THR A 156 5.57 -1.60 4.06
CA THR A 156 4.78 -2.65 3.40
C THR A 156 4.26 -2.18 2.05
N PHE A 157 3.68 -0.98 1.97
CA PHE A 157 3.20 -0.45 0.69
C PHE A 157 4.36 -0.26 -0.31
N PHE A 158 5.51 0.23 0.15
CA PHE A 158 6.70 0.36 -0.68
C PHE A 158 7.22 -1.00 -1.18
N HIS A 159 7.17 -2.03 -0.34
CA HIS A 159 7.52 -3.41 -0.71
C HIS A 159 6.60 -3.96 -1.79
N GLU A 160 5.28 -3.86 -1.59
CA GLU A 160 4.31 -4.35 -2.57
C GLU A 160 4.41 -3.61 -3.90
N MET A 161 4.64 -2.29 -3.88
CA MET A 161 4.93 -1.53 -5.10
C MET A 161 6.19 -2.00 -5.83
N GLY A 162 7.11 -2.69 -5.16
CA GLY A 162 8.29 -3.28 -5.80
C GLY A 162 7.99 -4.56 -6.59
N HIS A 163 6.84 -5.21 -6.33
CA HIS A 163 6.36 -6.34 -7.14
C HIS A 163 5.55 -5.91 -8.37
N VAL A 164 5.01 -4.68 -8.36
CA VAL A 164 4.23 -4.08 -9.45
C VAL A 164 5.16 -3.63 -10.58
#